data_AF-A0A1X7TCW8-F1
#
_entry.id   AF-A0A1X7TCW8-F1
#
_cell.length_a   1.000
_cell.length_b   1.000
_cell.length_c   1.000
_cell.angle_alpha   90.00
_cell.angle_beta   90.00
_cell.angle_gamma   90.00
#
_symmetry.space_group_name_H-M   'P 1'
#
loop_
_entity.id
_entity.type
_entity.pdbx_description
1 polymer ?
#
loop_
_entity_poly.entity_id
_entity_poly.type
_entity_poly.pdbx_seq_one_letter_code
_entity_poly.pdbx_strand_id
1 'polypeptide(L)'
;IFSNIDRDEVIKQARLYSILYAVVGFVGLIINFVATYSLCIAADRLTTRLRQKSFETIMKQDMSFFDEPQNSVSILTGRLAIDTTEVNQATGFSLGITVRGIINLITNYIIIFTFSWPMGLASLTTLVIFILVGFLQLTLTNLFVLKSLEHQGRSLKTAIEAIDNVYTIISLGIEKRLLQKYKDQLKPAYHYDIQGAIIQSLLFSLAQSCATFVLSGGMIIGAYAYTSPGTVYYADISDIFKAIGAMLYAGWLFKELIRSLPDTQSAQIAASRILALLEEKPSINIPNQGVDIATKFQEDYAKLALDDIHFSYSSRPGVVVLPGLSLTVKPGKTLGIVGPSGSGKSTILSLAERFYDPDPDSGTIEFNNININIFEISSLRRQMSLVPQDPVLFDMSISDNIRYGALFRNDITEDEVIEVAKVANIHEFIMSLPHATPIRLIVSHYRGGPDAGGRLYKLLV
;
A
#
# COMPACT_ATOMS: atom_id res chain seq x y z
N ILE A 1 28.46 11.33 46.20
CA ILE A 1 27.84 10.39 47.16
C ILE A 1 28.90 9.45 47.74
N PHE A 2 29.55 8.57 46.95
CA PHE A 2 30.51 7.59 47.50
C PHE A 2 31.91 8.12 47.86
N SER A 3 32.19 9.41 47.63
CA SER A 3 33.45 10.07 48.01
C SER A 3 33.38 10.80 49.35
N ASN A 4 32.21 10.85 50.00
CA ASN A 4 31.99 11.63 51.21
C ASN A 4 32.18 10.74 52.46
N ILE A 5 32.93 11.22 53.45
CA ILE A 5 33.34 10.43 54.64
C ILE A 5 32.20 10.35 55.67
N ASP A 6 31.25 11.30 55.64
CA ASP A 6 30.14 11.37 56.59
C ASP A 6 28.92 10.53 56.15
N ARG A 7 28.64 9.48 56.92
CA ARG A 7 27.63 8.46 56.58
C ARG A 7 26.21 9.04 56.54
N ASP A 8 25.89 9.98 57.41
CA ASP A 8 24.55 10.56 57.49
C ASP A 8 24.26 11.50 56.31
N GLU A 9 25.27 12.24 55.86
CA GLU A 9 25.18 13.09 54.68
C GLU A 9 25.08 12.25 53.39
N VAL A 10 25.79 11.11 53.32
CA VAL A 10 25.67 10.13 52.23
C VAL A 10 24.25 9.57 52.15
N ILE A 11 23.65 9.17 53.29
CA ILE A 11 22.28 8.63 53.33
C ILE A 11 21.26 9.70 52.93
N LYS A 12 21.43 10.95 53.38
CA LYS A 12 20.56 12.07 53.03
C LYS A 12 20.60 12.40 51.54
N GLN A 13 21.80 12.47 50.94
CA GLN A 13 21.96 12.69 49.50
C GLN A 13 21.43 11.51 48.69
N ALA A 14 21.73 10.27 49.10
CA ALA A 14 21.22 9.08 48.44
C ALA A 14 19.67 9.07 48.43
N ARG A 15 19.03 9.36 49.57
CA ARG A 15 17.57 9.46 49.66
C ARG A 15 17.01 10.53 48.73
N LEU A 16 17.63 11.72 48.69
CA LEU A 16 17.21 12.80 47.81
C LEU A 16 17.28 12.39 46.33
N TYR A 17 18.42 11.85 45.88
CA TYR A 17 18.58 11.41 44.49
C TYR A 17 17.66 10.23 44.15
N SER A 18 17.46 9.28 45.05
CA SER A 18 16.50 8.18 44.84
C SER A 18 15.07 8.70 44.64
N ILE A 19 14.64 9.68 45.43
CA ILE A 19 13.32 10.32 45.27
C ILE A 19 13.25 11.07 43.93
N LEU A 20 14.29 11.84 43.59
CA LEU A 20 14.34 12.56 42.31
C LEU A 20 14.28 11.61 41.10
N TYR A 21 15.03 10.50 41.13
CA TYR A 21 14.96 9.48 40.08
C TYR A 21 13.58 8.83 40.00
N ALA A 22 12.91 8.57 41.13
CA ALA A 22 11.55 8.06 41.15
C ALA A 22 10.55 9.05 40.53
N VAL A 23 10.65 10.34 40.86
CA VAL A 23 9.79 11.40 40.30
C VAL A 23 10.04 11.55 38.80
N VAL A 24 11.30 11.63 38.36
CA VAL A 24 11.65 11.73 36.94
C VAL A 24 11.20 10.49 36.17
N GLY A 25 11.32 9.29 36.76
CA GLY A 25 10.84 8.04 36.17
C GLY A 25 9.32 8.05 35.99
N PHE A 26 8.57 8.49 37.00
CA PHE A 26 7.11 8.55 36.93
C PHE A 26 6.61 9.60 35.94
N VAL A 27 7.18 10.81 35.97
CA VAL A 27 6.87 11.87 35.00
C VAL A 27 7.26 11.42 33.58
N GLY A 28 8.42 10.79 33.44
CA GLY A 28 8.90 10.23 32.18
C GLY A 28 7.94 9.18 31.63
N LEU A 29 7.41 8.28 32.46
CA LEU A 29 6.42 7.29 32.06
C LEU A 29 5.17 7.96 31.48
N ILE A 30 4.61 8.95 32.19
CA ILE A 30 3.40 9.65 31.74
C ILE A 30 3.65 10.35 30.40
N ILE A 31 4.76 11.08 30.26
CA ILE A 31 5.09 11.82 29.03
C ILE A 31 5.29 10.85 27.86
N ASN A 32 6.04 9.76 28.06
CA ASN A 32 6.26 8.76 27.01
C ASN A 32 4.95 8.09 26.60
N PHE A 33 4.11 7.74 27.57
CA PHE A 33 2.80 7.14 27.29
C PHE A 33 1.94 8.07 26.44
N VAL A 34 1.78 9.34 26.84
CA VAL A 34 0.97 10.32 26.10
C VAL A 34 1.56 10.59 24.70
N ALA A 35 2.88 10.74 24.59
CA ALA A 35 3.55 10.99 23.31
C ALA A 35 3.38 9.80 22.34
N THR A 36 3.70 8.58 22.77
CA THR A 36 3.56 7.39 21.92
C THR A 36 2.10 7.12 21.58
N TYR A 37 1.19 7.24 22.55
CA TYR A 37 -0.24 7.03 22.32
C TYR A 37 -0.84 8.02 21.29
N SER A 38 -0.49 9.31 21.42
CA SER A 38 -0.96 10.33 20.47
C SER A 38 -0.40 10.14 19.07
N LEU A 39 0.87 9.75 18.93
CA LEU A 39 1.49 9.42 17.64
C LEU A 39 0.84 8.19 17.00
N CYS A 40 0.54 7.14 17.77
CA CYS A 40 -0.18 5.97 17.27
C CYS A 40 -1.57 6.33 16.74
N ILE A 41 -2.35 7.13 17.49
CA ILE A 41 -3.67 7.58 17.01
C ILE A 41 -3.55 8.41 15.73
N ALA A 42 -2.56 9.30 15.65
CA ALA A 42 -2.33 10.12 14.45
C ALA A 42 -1.99 9.25 13.24
N ALA A 43 -1.12 8.24 13.42
CA ALA A 43 -0.75 7.29 12.38
C ALA A 43 -1.96 6.46 11.90
N ASP A 44 -2.77 5.93 12.81
CA ASP A 44 -3.95 5.12 12.46
C ASP A 44 -5.03 5.94 11.73
N ARG A 45 -5.25 7.19 12.14
CA ARG A 45 -6.14 8.11 11.44
C ARG A 45 -5.64 8.43 10.04
N LEU A 46 -4.32 8.62 9.88
CA LEU A 46 -3.72 8.85 8.58
C LEU A 46 -3.87 7.61 7.67
N THR A 47 -3.56 6.42 8.18
CA THR A 47 -3.72 5.16 7.44
C THR A 47 -5.17 4.94 6.99
N THR A 48 -6.14 5.19 7.87
CA THR A 48 -7.57 5.09 7.54
C THR A 48 -7.95 6.03 6.40
N ARG A 49 -7.50 7.30 6.48
CA ARG A 49 -7.75 8.30 5.43
C ARG A 49 -7.07 7.94 4.11
N LEU A 50 -5.83 7.43 4.15
CA LEU A 50 -5.11 6.98 2.96
C LEU A 50 -5.84 5.81 2.30
N ARG A 51 -6.24 4.78 3.06
CA ARG A 51 -7.01 3.64 2.53
C ARG A 51 -8.32 4.08 1.88
N GLN A 52 -9.08 4.95 2.55
CA GLN A 52 -10.35 5.45 2.03
C GLN A 52 -10.15 6.22 0.72
N LYS A 53 -9.23 7.19 0.70
CA LYS A 53 -8.96 7.99 -0.50
C LYS A 53 -8.39 7.16 -1.64
N SER A 54 -7.45 6.25 -1.36
CA SER A 54 -6.87 5.38 -2.37
C SER A 54 -7.92 4.47 -2.98
N PHE A 55 -8.81 3.88 -2.16
CA PHE A 55 -9.91 3.06 -2.66
C PHE A 55 -10.88 3.89 -3.52
N GLU A 56 -11.25 5.09 -3.05
CA GLU A 56 -12.08 6.02 -3.81
C GLU A 56 -11.44 6.40 -5.15
N THR A 57 -10.15 6.70 -5.18
CA THR A 57 -9.43 7.00 -6.42
C THR A 57 -9.38 5.81 -7.36
N ILE A 58 -9.09 4.60 -6.86
CA ILE A 58 -9.08 3.37 -7.69
C ILE A 58 -10.46 3.15 -8.32
N MET A 59 -11.55 3.27 -7.56
CA MET A 59 -12.92 3.08 -8.07
C MET A 59 -13.37 4.15 -9.08
N LYS A 60 -12.67 5.28 -9.14
CA LYS A 60 -12.90 6.36 -10.11
C LYS A 60 -12.03 6.25 -11.36
N GLN A 61 -11.13 5.28 -11.45
CA GLN A 61 -10.32 5.10 -12.66
C GLN A 61 -11.14 4.46 -13.79
N ASP A 62 -10.74 4.75 -15.03
CA ASP A 62 -11.32 4.14 -16.23
C ASP A 62 -10.73 2.73 -16.51
N MET A 63 -11.27 2.05 -17.53
CA MET A 63 -10.87 0.68 -17.83
C MET A 63 -9.43 0.58 -18.35
N SER A 64 -8.93 1.62 -19.06
CA SER A 64 -7.57 1.66 -19.57
C SER A 64 -6.54 1.61 -18.45
N PHE A 65 -6.83 2.25 -17.30
CA PHE A 65 -5.99 2.16 -16.11
C PHE A 65 -5.81 0.71 -15.63
N PHE A 66 -6.88 -0.09 -15.62
CA PHE A 66 -6.85 -1.49 -15.16
C PHE A 66 -6.24 -2.47 -16.17
N ASP A 67 -6.19 -2.10 -17.45
CA ASP A 67 -5.51 -2.88 -18.49
C ASP A 67 -3.98 -2.82 -18.38
N GLU A 68 -3.45 -1.81 -17.67
CA GLU A 68 -2.01 -1.71 -17.46
C GLU A 68 -1.50 -2.79 -16.50
N PRO A 69 -0.43 -3.53 -16.85
CA PRO A 69 0.13 -4.57 -15.99
C PRO A 69 0.54 -4.07 -14.59
N GLN A 70 0.90 -2.79 -14.48
CA GLN A 70 1.31 -2.14 -13.24
C GLN A 70 0.15 -1.90 -12.26
N ASN A 71 -1.09 -1.88 -12.77
CA ASN A 71 -2.30 -1.61 -12.03
C ASN A 71 -3.19 -2.87 -11.93
N SER A 72 -2.60 -4.06 -12.05
CA SER A 72 -3.31 -5.30 -11.80
C SER A 72 -3.95 -5.31 -10.39
N VAL A 73 -5.09 -5.99 -10.28
CA VAL A 73 -5.89 -6.07 -9.04
C VAL A 73 -5.05 -6.49 -7.83
N SER A 74 -4.14 -7.45 -8.02
CA SER A 74 -3.23 -7.93 -6.98
C SER A 74 -2.27 -6.85 -6.48
N ILE A 75 -1.73 -6.04 -7.40
CA ILE A 75 -0.84 -4.92 -7.04
C ILE A 75 -1.62 -3.83 -6.33
N LEU A 76 -2.79 -3.42 -6.83
CA LEU A 76 -3.61 -2.38 -6.21
C LEU A 76 -4.10 -2.78 -4.81
N THR A 77 -4.50 -4.04 -4.63
CA THR A 77 -4.87 -4.59 -3.31
C THR A 77 -3.66 -4.62 -2.38
N GLY A 78 -2.48 -4.96 -2.91
CA GLY A 78 -1.20 -4.86 -2.20
C GLY A 78 -0.89 -3.43 -1.75
N ARG A 79 -1.11 -2.41 -2.60
CA ARG A 79 -0.94 -0.99 -2.21
C ARG A 79 -1.86 -0.62 -1.04
N LEU A 80 -3.12 -1.05 -1.07
CA LEU A 80 -4.07 -0.78 0.01
C LEU A 80 -3.71 -1.48 1.33
N ALA A 81 -3.20 -2.71 1.28
CA ALA A 81 -2.91 -3.51 2.48
C ALA A 81 -1.50 -3.28 3.03
N ILE A 82 -0.48 -3.32 2.18
CA ILE A 82 0.94 -3.31 2.55
C ILE A 82 1.46 -1.87 2.59
N ASP A 83 1.38 -1.12 1.49
CA ASP A 83 2.00 0.22 1.40
C ASP A 83 1.41 1.18 2.46
N THR A 84 0.10 1.11 2.73
CA THR A 84 -0.52 1.96 3.77
C THR A 84 -0.06 1.60 5.19
N THR A 85 0.35 0.36 5.41
CA THR A 85 0.88 -0.14 6.68
C THR A 85 2.35 0.25 6.85
N GLU A 86 3.15 0.19 5.79
CA GLU A 86 4.53 0.72 5.79
C GLU A 86 4.56 2.21 6.13
N VAL A 87 3.64 3.01 5.54
CA VAL A 87 3.49 4.44 5.89
C VAL A 87 3.11 4.64 7.36
N ASN A 88 2.26 3.77 7.92
CA ASN A 88 1.88 3.83 9.35
C ASN A 88 3.12 3.65 10.25
N GLN A 89 3.95 2.65 9.97
CA GLN A 89 5.12 2.33 10.77
C GLN A 89 6.10 3.51 10.84
N ALA A 90 6.35 4.19 9.71
CA ALA A 90 7.23 5.35 9.72
C ALA A 90 6.60 6.58 10.35
N THR A 91 5.33 6.90 10.06
CA THR A 91 4.70 8.15 10.53
C THR A 91 4.34 8.13 12.01
N GLY A 92 4.09 6.95 12.58
CA GLY A 92 3.81 6.79 14.01
C GLY A 92 5.09 6.64 14.83
N PHE A 93 5.54 5.39 14.99
CA PHE A 93 6.58 5.01 15.94
C PHE A 93 7.97 5.50 15.53
N SER A 94 8.38 5.27 14.27
CA SER A 94 9.75 5.59 13.84
C SER A 94 10.02 7.09 13.74
N LEU A 95 9.03 7.90 13.33
CA LEU A 95 9.15 9.36 13.35
C LEU A 95 9.34 9.88 14.78
N GLY A 96 8.55 9.35 15.73
CA GLY A 96 8.69 9.69 17.15
C GLY A 96 10.09 9.37 17.70
N ILE A 97 10.62 8.19 17.39
CA ILE A 97 11.99 7.79 17.75
C ILE A 97 13.03 8.70 17.10
N THR A 98 12.87 9.02 15.82
CA THR A 98 13.86 9.79 15.07
C THR A 98 13.96 11.22 15.61
N VAL A 99 12.81 11.90 15.75
CA VAL A 99 12.78 13.28 16.27
C VAL A 99 13.29 13.32 17.72
N ARG A 100 12.82 12.41 18.57
CA ARG A 100 13.27 12.31 19.97
C ARG A 100 14.76 11.99 20.05
N GLY A 101 15.25 11.07 19.23
CA GLY A 101 16.63 10.66 19.20
C GLY A 101 17.56 11.81 18.83
N ILE A 102 17.18 12.63 17.84
CA ILE A 102 17.95 13.84 17.46
C ILE A 102 18.00 14.84 18.63
N ILE A 103 16.85 15.14 19.26
CA ILE A 103 16.79 16.08 20.40
C ILE A 103 17.61 15.55 21.58
N ASN A 104 17.47 14.26 21.91
CA ASN A 104 18.23 13.63 22.98
C ASN A 104 19.73 13.65 22.69
N LEU A 105 20.13 13.39 21.45
CA LEU A 105 21.53 13.40 21.05
C LEU A 105 22.14 14.80 21.20
N ILE A 106 21.47 15.84 20.70
CA ILE A 106 21.90 17.24 20.86
C ILE A 106 22.03 17.59 22.35
N THR A 107 21.01 17.28 23.14
CA THR A 107 20.99 17.53 24.59
C THR A 107 22.15 16.82 25.30
N ASN A 108 22.42 15.57 24.91
CA ASN A 108 23.48 14.77 25.49
C ASN A 108 24.87 15.34 25.17
N TYR A 109 25.12 15.76 23.92
CA TYR A 109 26.37 16.44 23.57
C TYR A 109 26.56 17.75 24.36
N ILE A 110 25.51 18.55 24.54
CA ILE A 110 25.57 19.76 25.39
C ILE A 110 26.01 19.39 26.82
N ILE A 111 25.42 18.33 27.39
CA ILE A 111 25.79 17.83 28.74
C ILE A 111 27.27 17.42 28.78
N ILE A 112 27.76 16.66 27.80
CA ILE A 112 29.17 16.23 27.74
C ILE A 112 30.09 17.44 27.68
N PHE A 113 29.83 18.41 26.80
CA PHE A 113 30.66 19.61 26.66
C PHE A 113 30.64 20.51 27.91
N THR A 114 29.53 20.53 28.65
CA THR A 114 29.41 21.32 29.88
C THR A 114 30.26 20.74 31.02
N PHE A 115 30.30 19.41 31.16
CA PHE A 115 31.09 18.75 32.22
C PHE A 115 32.54 18.50 31.83
N SER A 116 32.83 18.20 30.55
CA SER A 116 34.17 17.89 30.09
C SER A 116 34.34 18.16 28.60
N TRP A 117 34.91 19.32 28.25
CA TRP A 117 35.18 19.65 26.86
C TRP A 117 36.18 18.70 26.15
N PRO A 118 37.22 18.12 26.80
CA PRO A 118 38.11 17.16 26.12
C PRO A 118 37.40 15.85 25.79
N MET A 119 36.50 15.39 26.68
CA MET A 119 35.67 14.22 26.42
C MET A 119 34.59 14.51 25.37
N GLY A 120 34.07 15.75 25.34
CA GLY A 120 33.22 16.25 24.27
C GLY A 120 33.88 16.13 22.89
N LEU A 121 35.12 16.60 22.76
CA LEU A 121 35.91 16.44 21.53
C LEU A 121 36.15 14.97 21.16
N ALA A 122 36.50 14.13 22.14
CA ALA A 122 36.66 12.69 21.91
C ALA A 122 35.34 12.06 21.40
N SER A 123 34.20 12.39 22.01
CA SER A 123 32.88 11.90 21.59
C SER A 123 32.42 12.41 20.21
N LEU A 124 32.96 13.53 19.76
CA LEU A 124 32.68 14.09 18.43
C LEU A 124 33.36 13.27 17.32
N THR A 125 34.52 12.67 17.60
CA THR A 125 35.15 11.71 16.66
C THR A 125 34.26 10.48 16.47
N THR A 126 33.59 10.02 17.53
CA THR A 126 32.63 8.91 17.44
C THR A 126 31.45 9.30 16.59
N LEU A 127 30.91 10.52 16.73
CA LEU A 127 29.80 11.03 15.92
C LEU A 127 30.12 10.98 14.42
N VAL A 128 31.32 11.40 14.02
CA VAL A 128 31.75 11.38 12.61
C VAL A 128 31.82 9.95 12.07
N ILE A 129 32.44 9.03 12.81
CA ILE A 129 32.50 7.60 12.44
C ILE A 129 31.09 7.02 12.30
N PHE A 130 30.22 7.38 13.23
CA PHE A 130 28.84 6.93 13.27
C PHE A 130 28.01 7.44 12.08
N ILE A 131 28.17 8.70 11.68
CA ILE A 131 27.55 9.25 10.47
C ILE A 131 28.05 8.52 9.22
N LEU A 132 29.37 8.27 9.12
CA LEU A 132 29.96 7.55 8.00
C LEU A 132 29.43 6.12 7.90
N VAL A 133 29.39 5.38 9.01
CA VAL A 133 28.84 4.02 9.04
C VAL A 133 27.34 4.03 8.76
N GLY A 134 26.59 4.99 9.29
CA GLY A 134 25.17 5.14 8.99
C GLY A 134 24.89 5.39 7.51
N PHE A 135 25.67 6.26 6.87
CA PHE A 135 25.58 6.50 5.42
C PHE A 135 25.92 5.25 4.61
N LEU A 136 26.99 4.54 4.98
CA LEU A 136 27.38 3.30 4.31
C LEU A 136 26.31 2.22 4.48
N GLN A 137 25.73 2.12 5.68
CA GLN A 137 24.67 1.16 5.98
C GLN A 137 23.40 1.47 5.17
N LEU A 138 22.99 2.73 5.09
CA LEU A 138 21.87 3.15 4.24
C LEU A 138 22.08 2.77 2.78
N THR A 139 23.21 3.19 2.20
CA THR A 139 23.49 2.98 0.77
C THR A 139 23.60 1.50 0.40
N LEU A 140 24.33 0.71 1.19
CA LEU A 140 24.51 -0.72 0.92
C LEU A 140 23.24 -1.53 1.17
N THR A 141 22.51 -1.24 2.26
CA THR A 141 21.24 -1.94 2.54
C THR A 141 20.27 -1.77 1.39
N ASN A 142 20.13 -0.55 0.87
CA ASN A 142 19.28 -0.29 -0.28
C ASN A 142 19.68 -1.07 -1.53
N LEU A 143 20.97 -1.12 -1.82
CA LEU A 143 21.46 -1.84 -2.99
C LEU A 143 21.08 -3.33 -2.93
N PHE A 144 21.24 -3.97 -1.77
CA PHE A 144 20.92 -5.39 -1.60
C PHE A 144 19.41 -5.64 -1.53
N VAL A 145 18.65 -4.80 -0.81
CA VAL A 145 17.19 -4.91 -0.73
C VAL A 145 16.56 -4.75 -2.12
N LEU A 146 16.99 -3.78 -2.92
CA LEU A 146 16.46 -3.60 -4.28
C LEU A 146 16.73 -4.81 -5.18
N LYS A 147 17.95 -5.35 -5.13
CA LYS A 147 18.29 -6.57 -5.90
C LYS A 147 17.49 -7.79 -5.43
N SER A 148 17.29 -7.93 -4.12
CA SER A 148 16.46 -8.99 -3.56
C SER A 148 15.01 -8.88 -4.02
N LEU A 149 14.42 -7.67 -3.92
CA LEU A 149 13.06 -7.39 -4.37
C LEU A 149 12.84 -7.67 -5.85
N GLU A 150 13.82 -7.37 -6.72
CA GLU A 150 13.72 -7.68 -8.15
C GLU A 150 13.60 -9.20 -8.40
N HIS A 151 14.40 -10.00 -7.70
CA HIS A 151 14.34 -11.46 -7.82
C HIS A 151 13.11 -12.06 -7.13
N GLN A 152 12.69 -11.51 -5.99
CA GLN A 152 11.45 -11.90 -5.32
C GLN A 152 10.22 -11.60 -6.18
N GLY A 153 10.20 -10.50 -6.92
CA GLY A 153 9.09 -10.18 -7.83
C GLY A 153 8.87 -11.27 -8.89
N ARG A 154 9.96 -11.90 -9.39
CA ARG A 154 9.88 -13.00 -10.37
C ARG A 154 9.31 -14.28 -9.75
N SER A 155 9.74 -14.64 -8.54
CA SER A 155 9.21 -15.83 -7.85
C SER A 155 7.75 -15.63 -7.42
N LEU A 156 7.38 -14.43 -6.95
CA LEU A 156 6.01 -14.06 -6.61
C LEU A 156 5.09 -14.16 -7.82
N LYS A 157 5.53 -13.66 -8.99
CA LYS A 157 4.77 -13.80 -10.24
C LYS A 157 4.49 -15.26 -10.60
N THR A 158 5.49 -16.14 -10.50
CA THR A 158 5.31 -17.58 -10.74
C THR A 158 4.33 -18.20 -9.73
N ALA A 159 4.37 -17.77 -8.47
CA ALA A 159 3.44 -18.27 -7.45
C ALA A 159 2.00 -17.81 -7.70
N ILE A 160 1.79 -16.54 -8.08
CA ILE A 160 0.48 -16.01 -8.44
C ILE A 160 -0.08 -16.77 -9.65
N GLU A 161 0.70 -16.89 -10.72
CA GLU A 161 0.30 -17.65 -11.92
C GLU A 161 -0.10 -19.09 -11.58
N ALA A 162 0.59 -19.71 -10.62
CA ALA A 162 0.29 -21.06 -10.17
C ALA A 162 -1.01 -21.18 -9.39
N ILE A 163 -1.25 -20.25 -8.46
CA ILE A 163 -2.45 -20.24 -7.62
C ILE A 163 -3.67 -19.90 -8.47
N ASP A 164 -3.56 -18.94 -9.38
CA ASP A 164 -4.64 -18.55 -10.30
C ASP A 164 -5.05 -19.71 -11.21
N ASN A 165 -4.08 -20.56 -11.60
CA ASN A 165 -4.29 -21.68 -12.51
C ASN A 165 -4.16 -23.05 -11.82
N VAL A 166 -4.51 -23.13 -10.53
CA VAL A 166 -4.29 -24.32 -9.71
C VAL A 166 -4.93 -25.59 -10.30
N TYR A 167 -6.13 -25.48 -10.88
CA TYR A 167 -6.82 -26.60 -11.53
C TYR A 167 -6.04 -27.14 -12.73
N THR A 168 -5.43 -26.27 -13.53
CA THR A 168 -4.59 -26.64 -14.68
C THR A 168 -3.31 -27.33 -14.22
N ILE A 169 -2.71 -26.86 -13.12
CA ILE A 169 -1.49 -27.47 -12.59
C ILE A 169 -1.77 -28.87 -12.06
N ILE A 170 -2.86 -29.04 -11.31
CA ILE A 170 -3.27 -30.34 -10.75
C ILE A 170 -3.66 -31.30 -11.87
N SER A 171 -4.42 -30.85 -12.88
CA SER A 171 -4.83 -31.72 -13.99
C SER A 171 -3.65 -32.20 -14.84
N LEU A 172 -2.58 -31.39 -14.93
CA LEU A 172 -1.34 -31.74 -15.61
C LEU A 172 -0.34 -32.50 -14.71
N GLY A 173 -0.55 -32.57 -13.40
CA GLY A 173 0.34 -33.26 -12.44
C GLY A 173 1.77 -32.70 -12.39
N ILE A 174 1.93 -31.39 -12.57
CA ILE A 174 3.25 -30.71 -12.68
C ILE A 174 3.67 -29.94 -11.41
N GLU A 175 3.02 -30.18 -10.27
CA GLU A 175 3.23 -29.43 -9.02
C GLU A 175 4.69 -29.44 -8.58
N LYS A 176 5.35 -30.61 -8.65
CA LYS A 176 6.77 -30.77 -8.27
C LYS A 176 7.69 -29.94 -9.15
N ARG A 177 7.43 -29.90 -10.46
CA ARG A 177 8.24 -29.13 -11.42
C ARG A 177 8.10 -27.64 -11.15
N LEU A 178 6.89 -27.19 -10.84
CA LEU A 178 6.62 -25.79 -10.58
C LEU A 178 7.19 -25.34 -9.24
N LEU A 179 7.10 -26.19 -8.21
CA LEU A 179 7.79 -25.98 -6.92
C LEU A 179 9.30 -25.84 -7.11
N GLN A 180 9.90 -26.70 -7.94
CA GLN A 180 11.33 -26.62 -8.23
C GLN A 180 11.69 -25.30 -8.94
N LYS A 181 10.91 -24.90 -9.95
CA LYS A 181 11.06 -23.61 -10.63
C LYS A 181 10.97 -22.43 -9.66
N TYR A 182 10.00 -22.44 -8.74
CA TYR A 182 9.84 -21.42 -7.70
C TYR A 182 11.08 -21.36 -6.79
N LYS A 183 11.55 -22.52 -6.30
CA LYS A 183 12.78 -22.61 -5.49
C LYS A 183 14.00 -22.04 -6.21
N ASP A 184 14.18 -22.39 -7.49
CA ASP A 184 15.32 -21.93 -8.27
C ASP A 184 15.26 -20.41 -8.55
N GLN A 185 14.06 -19.85 -8.72
CA GLN A 185 13.86 -18.40 -8.82
C GLN A 185 14.06 -17.66 -7.49
N LEU A 186 13.87 -18.33 -6.35
CA LEU A 186 14.04 -17.75 -5.01
C LEU A 186 15.51 -17.72 -4.55
N LYS A 187 16.35 -18.65 -5.03
CA LYS A 187 17.78 -18.76 -4.64
C LYS A 187 18.58 -17.45 -4.78
N PRO A 188 18.45 -16.67 -5.87
CA PRO A 188 19.17 -15.41 -6.00
C PRO A 188 18.78 -14.40 -4.91
N ALA A 189 17.47 -14.24 -4.64
CA ALA A 189 16.99 -13.37 -3.57
C ALA A 189 17.57 -13.78 -2.21
N TYR A 190 17.52 -15.08 -1.91
CA TYR A 190 18.11 -15.64 -0.68
C TYR A 190 19.61 -15.33 -0.54
N HIS A 191 20.38 -15.42 -1.63
CA HIS A 191 21.80 -15.06 -1.59
C HIS A 191 22.04 -13.57 -1.38
N TYR A 192 21.26 -12.70 -2.01
CA TYR A 192 21.36 -11.25 -1.78
C TYR A 192 20.93 -10.85 -0.36
N ASP A 193 19.90 -11.51 0.19
CA ASP A 193 19.46 -11.28 1.57
C ASP A 193 20.54 -11.68 2.57
N ILE A 194 21.21 -12.83 2.37
CA ILE A 194 22.33 -13.25 3.21
C ILE A 194 23.52 -12.31 3.07
N GLN A 195 23.91 -11.94 1.85
CA GLN A 195 25.02 -11.01 1.63
C GLN A 195 24.73 -9.65 2.27
N GLY A 196 23.51 -9.14 2.10
CA GLY A 196 23.04 -7.92 2.74
C GLY A 196 23.06 -8.02 4.26
N ALA A 197 22.58 -9.13 4.84
CA ALA A 197 22.56 -9.36 6.28
C ALA A 197 23.98 -9.44 6.87
N ILE A 198 24.93 -10.10 6.19
CA ILE A 198 26.33 -10.18 6.63
C ILE A 198 26.96 -8.79 6.62
N ILE A 199 26.76 -8.01 5.54
CA ILE A 199 27.30 -6.64 5.43
C ILE A 199 26.69 -5.74 6.50
N GLN A 200 25.38 -5.78 6.71
CA GLN A 200 24.71 -5.02 7.77
C GLN A 200 25.23 -5.41 9.16
N SER A 201 25.40 -6.70 9.43
CA SER A 201 25.92 -7.20 10.70
C SER A 201 27.36 -6.76 10.93
N LEU A 202 28.20 -6.76 9.89
CA LEU A 202 29.59 -6.30 9.96
C LEU A 202 29.67 -4.80 10.24
N LEU A 203 28.89 -3.98 9.53
CA LEU A 203 28.84 -2.53 9.73
C LEU A 203 28.32 -2.17 11.13
N PHE A 204 27.27 -2.86 11.58
CA PHE A 204 26.75 -2.70 12.93
C PHE A 204 27.81 -3.06 14.00
N SER A 205 28.51 -4.19 13.81
CA SER A 205 29.58 -4.64 14.71
C SER A 205 30.76 -3.66 14.74
N LEU A 206 31.12 -3.09 13.59
CA LEU A 206 32.17 -2.08 13.47
C LEU A 206 31.78 -0.80 14.24
N ALA A 207 30.56 -0.29 14.02
CA ALA A 207 30.04 0.86 14.76
C ALA A 207 30.01 0.62 16.27
N GLN A 208 29.58 -0.57 16.71
CA GLN A 208 29.58 -0.96 18.12
C GLN A 208 30.99 -1.03 18.72
N SER A 209 31.94 -1.57 17.97
CA SER A 209 33.34 -1.70 18.40
C SER A 209 33.97 -0.31 18.54
N CYS A 210 33.82 0.56 17.52
CA CYS A 210 34.31 1.94 17.56
C CYS A 210 33.76 2.72 18.76
N ALA A 211 32.46 2.61 19.06
CA ALA A 211 31.88 3.26 20.22
C ALA A 211 32.57 2.84 21.53
N THR A 212 32.82 1.53 21.68
CA THR A 212 33.51 0.97 22.84
C THR A 212 34.96 1.45 22.93
N PHE A 213 35.68 1.52 21.81
CA PHE A 213 37.06 2.04 21.78
C PHE A 213 37.14 3.51 22.16
N VAL A 214 36.23 4.35 21.66
CA VAL A 214 36.25 5.78 21.99
C VAL A 214 35.85 6.02 23.46
N LEU A 215 34.97 5.20 24.02
CA LEU A 215 34.70 5.18 25.46
C LEU A 215 35.94 4.80 26.28
N SER A 216 36.64 3.74 25.90
CA SER A 216 37.89 3.33 26.56
C SER A 216 38.97 4.40 26.46
N GLY A 217 39.12 5.04 25.30
CA GLY A 217 40.02 6.19 25.12
C GLY A 217 39.63 7.39 25.97
N GLY A 218 38.33 7.69 26.05
CA GLY A 218 37.78 8.73 26.94
C GLY A 218 38.06 8.45 28.42
N MET A 219 37.98 7.17 28.84
CA MET A 219 38.36 6.76 30.20
C MET A 219 39.85 6.95 30.48
N ILE A 220 40.73 6.63 29.51
CA ILE A 220 42.18 6.85 29.65
C ILE A 220 42.49 8.34 29.76
N ILE A 221 41.86 9.18 28.93
CA ILE A 221 42.00 10.64 28.98
C ILE A 221 41.49 11.18 30.33
N GLY A 222 40.33 10.70 30.79
CA GLY A 222 39.78 11.06 32.09
C GLY A 222 40.68 10.64 33.25
N ALA A 223 41.26 9.44 33.21
CA ALA A 223 42.20 8.96 34.21
C ALA A 223 43.49 9.80 34.22
N TYR A 224 44.02 10.14 33.06
CA TYR A 224 45.20 11.00 32.94
C TYR A 224 44.94 12.42 33.49
N ALA A 225 43.80 13.01 33.14
CA ALA A 225 43.37 14.32 33.66
C ALA A 225 43.22 14.35 35.19
N TYR A 226 42.82 13.23 35.80
CA TYR A 226 42.73 13.12 37.25
C TYR A 226 44.10 12.95 37.94
N THR A 227 45.02 12.20 37.32
CA THR A 227 46.28 11.78 37.97
C THR A 227 47.42 12.78 37.80
N SER A 228 47.32 13.74 36.86
CA SER A 228 48.35 14.76 36.59
C SER A 228 47.89 16.17 36.99
N PRO A 229 47.91 16.52 38.29
CA PRO A 229 47.61 17.87 38.75
C PRO A 229 48.62 18.88 38.16
N GLY A 230 48.14 19.85 37.38
CA GLY A 230 48.96 20.88 36.72
C GLY A 230 48.95 20.89 35.18
N THR A 231 48.20 20.00 34.53
CA THR A 231 47.94 20.07 33.07
C THR A 231 46.74 20.98 32.75
N VAL A 232 46.49 21.24 31.45
CA VAL A 232 45.47 22.18 30.92
C VAL A 232 44.03 21.86 31.39
N TYR A 233 43.77 20.70 31.99
CA TYR A 233 42.45 20.27 32.43
C TYR A 233 42.52 19.40 33.69
N TYR A 234 42.04 19.94 34.82
CA TYR A 234 41.75 19.19 36.05
C TYR A 234 40.23 19.12 36.21
N ALA A 235 39.68 17.91 36.27
CA ALA A 235 38.26 17.71 36.53
C ALA A 235 38.07 16.75 37.68
N ASP A 236 37.10 17.08 38.54
CA ASP A 236 36.68 16.18 39.60
C ASP A 236 36.25 14.84 39.01
N ILE A 237 36.57 13.75 39.74
CA ILE A 237 36.09 12.39 39.41
C ILE A 237 34.59 12.41 39.08
N SER A 238 33.80 13.19 39.83
CA SER A 238 32.37 13.28 39.60
C SER A 238 31.99 13.75 38.19
N ASP A 239 32.72 14.70 37.60
CA ASP A 239 32.37 15.28 36.30
C ASP A 239 32.87 14.39 35.16
N ILE A 240 34.00 13.70 35.37
CA ILE A 240 34.48 12.64 34.47
C ILE A 240 33.45 11.51 34.39
N PHE A 241 32.93 11.01 35.52
CA PHE A 241 31.93 9.95 35.52
C PHE A 241 30.59 10.38 34.89
N LYS A 242 30.15 11.64 35.10
CA LYS A 242 28.95 12.18 34.42
C LYS A 242 29.16 12.23 32.91
N ALA A 243 30.32 12.70 32.45
CA ALA A 243 30.66 12.77 31.02
C ALA A 243 30.74 11.37 30.39
N ILE A 244 31.32 10.37 31.07
CA ILE A 244 31.34 8.97 30.61
C ILE A 244 29.91 8.41 30.50
N GLY A 245 29.06 8.63 31.52
CA GLY A 245 27.68 8.16 31.51
C GLY A 245 26.87 8.78 30.36
N ALA A 246 27.04 10.08 30.13
CA ALA A 246 26.46 10.81 29.02
C ALA A 246 26.94 10.25 27.66
N MET A 247 28.23 9.99 27.52
CA MET A 247 28.83 9.41 26.31
C MET A 247 28.32 7.98 26.01
N LEU A 248 28.16 7.13 27.04
CA LEU A 248 27.55 5.81 26.92
C LEU A 248 26.12 5.91 26.38
N TYR A 249 25.34 6.83 26.95
CA TYR A 249 23.96 7.07 26.54
C TYR A 249 23.88 7.63 25.11
N ALA A 250 24.82 8.48 24.70
CA ALA A 250 24.89 9.02 23.34
C ALA A 250 25.15 7.89 22.31
N GLY A 251 26.07 6.98 22.64
CA GLY A 251 26.33 5.81 21.81
C GLY A 251 25.13 4.86 21.68
N TRP A 252 24.31 4.73 22.73
CA TRP A 252 23.07 3.96 22.66
C TRP A 252 22.00 4.65 21.79
N LEU A 253 21.79 5.95 21.98
CA LEU A 253 20.85 6.75 21.18
C LEU A 253 21.19 6.71 19.68
N PHE A 254 22.48 6.81 19.34
CA PHE A 254 22.90 6.76 17.95
C PHE A 254 22.60 5.41 17.30
N LYS A 255 22.77 4.30 18.03
CA LYS A 255 22.42 2.96 17.55
C LYS A 255 20.92 2.81 17.32
N GLU A 256 20.10 3.35 18.22
CA GLU A 256 18.65 3.33 18.08
C GLU A 256 18.20 4.10 16.83
N LEU A 257 18.82 5.25 16.55
CA LEU A 257 18.59 6.03 15.34
C LEU A 257 19.02 5.29 14.06
N ILE A 258 20.20 4.65 14.03
CA ILE A 258 20.60 3.86 12.85
C ILE A 258 19.61 2.73 12.58
N ARG A 259 19.13 2.07 13.64
CA ARG A 259 18.20 0.94 13.51
C ARG A 259 16.86 1.34 12.89
N SER A 260 16.39 2.59 13.08
CA SER A 260 15.11 3.06 12.53
C SER A 260 15.20 3.64 11.11
N LEU A 261 16.41 3.79 10.55
CA LEU A 261 16.59 4.35 9.21
C LEU A 261 15.96 3.50 8.09
N PRO A 262 16.10 2.15 8.06
CA PRO A 262 15.49 1.33 7.02
C PRO A 262 13.96 1.48 6.95
N ASP A 263 13.28 1.49 8.11
CA ASP A 263 11.82 1.63 8.20
C ASP A 263 11.33 2.98 7.65
N THR A 264 12.12 4.04 7.85
CA THR A 264 11.79 5.37 7.32
C THR A 264 11.83 5.38 5.80
N GLN A 265 12.75 4.60 5.22
CA GLN A 265 12.94 4.54 3.78
C GLN A 265 11.89 3.67 3.08
N SER A 266 11.55 2.50 3.62
CA SER A 266 10.48 1.66 3.06
C SER A 266 9.18 2.46 2.98
N ALA A 267 8.88 3.22 4.03
CA ALA A 267 7.70 4.08 4.07
C ALA A 267 7.74 5.26 3.09
N GLN A 268 8.91 5.85 2.81
CA GLN A 268 9.02 6.89 1.78
C GLN A 268 8.68 6.35 0.39
N ILE A 269 9.12 5.13 0.08
CA ILE A 269 8.82 4.46 -1.19
C ILE A 269 7.33 4.08 -1.25
N ALA A 270 6.77 3.56 -0.16
CA ALA A 270 5.34 3.27 -0.07
C ALA A 270 4.48 4.54 -0.21
N ALA A 271 4.87 5.61 0.45
CA ALA A 271 4.20 6.90 0.37
C ALA A 271 4.24 7.48 -1.06
N SER A 272 5.37 7.39 -1.77
CA SER A 272 5.46 7.90 -3.14
C SER A 272 4.53 7.14 -4.10
N ARG A 273 4.40 5.82 -3.95
CA ARG A 273 3.44 5.01 -4.72
C ARG A 273 1.99 5.36 -4.43
N ILE A 274 1.64 5.57 -3.16
CA ILE A 274 0.29 5.97 -2.76
C ILE A 274 -0.01 7.37 -3.28
N LEU A 275 0.92 8.31 -3.18
CA LEU A 275 0.74 9.68 -3.68
C LEU A 275 0.59 9.69 -5.20
N ALA A 276 1.43 8.95 -5.93
CA ALA A 276 1.28 8.79 -7.38
C ALA A 276 -0.10 8.24 -7.75
N LEU A 277 -0.58 7.22 -7.04
CA LEU A 277 -1.95 6.70 -7.22
C LEU A 277 -3.03 7.75 -6.94
N LEU A 278 -2.86 8.59 -5.92
CA LEU A 278 -3.83 9.64 -5.57
C LEU A 278 -3.83 10.82 -6.56
N GLU A 279 -2.71 11.05 -7.24
CA GLU A 279 -2.57 12.07 -8.29
C GLU A 279 -3.11 11.61 -9.64
N GLU A 280 -3.28 10.30 -9.82
CA GLU A 280 -3.83 9.71 -11.05
C GLU A 280 -5.26 10.20 -11.30
N LYS A 281 -5.48 10.76 -12.49
CA LYS A 281 -6.79 11.23 -12.93
C LYS A 281 -7.31 10.34 -14.05
N PRO A 282 -8.59 9.94 -14.01
CA PRO A 282 -9.15 9.16 -15.10
C PRO A 282 -9.16 9.98 -16.40
N SER A 283 -8.87 9.32 -17.51
CA SER A 283 -8.94 9.91 -18.84
C SER A 283 -10.39 10.22 -19.24
N ILE A 284 -11.29 9.31 -18.88
CA ILE A 284 -12.73 9.48 -19.05
C ILE A 284 -13.30 10.07 -17.76
N ASN A 285 -13.87 11.26 -17.86
CA ASN A 285 -14.26 12.04 -16.68
C ASN A 285 -15.51 11.43 -16.00
N ILE A 286 -15.33 10.71 -14.88
CA ILE A 286 -16.34 9.83 -14.30
C ILE A 286 -17.45 10.51 -13.45
N PRO A 287 -17.27 11.66 -12.76
CA PRO A 287 -18.39 12.28 -12.03
C PRO A 287 -18.90 13.62 -12.58
N ASN A 288 -20.23 13.71 -12.75
CA ASN A 288 -21.09 14.89 -12.59
C ASN A 288 -20.85 16.15 -13.45
N GLN A 289 -20.06 16.09 -14.53
CA GLN A 289 -19.83 17.25 -15.41
C GLN A 289 -20.54 17.14 -16.78
N GLY A 290 -21.28 16.06 -17.03
CA GLY A 290 -22.03 15.85 -18.26
C GLY A 290 -23.51 16.19 -18.14
N VAL A 291 -24.21 16.17 -19.26
CA VAL A 291 -25.67 16.33 -19.29
C VAL A 291 -26.35 15.01 -18.95
N ASP A 292 -27.36 15.04 -18.08
CA ASP A 292 -28.19 13.87 -17.80
C ASP A 292 -29.08 13.55 -19.01
N ILE A 293 -29.00 12.33 -19.53
CA ILE A 293 -29.79 11.86 -20.67
C ILE A 293 -31.29 12.01 -20.41
N ALA A 294 -31.74 11.79 -19.18
CA ALA A 294 -33.16 11.92 -18.81
C ALA A 294 -33.70 13.35 -19.02
N THR A 295 -32.83 14.35 -19.02
CA THR A 295 -33.22 15.75 -19.31
C THR A 295 -33.33 16.06 -20.79
N LYS A 296 -32.69 15.25 -21.65
CA LYS A 296 -32.69 15.44 -23.11
C LYS A 296 -33.66 14.54 -23.86
N PHE A 297 -34.01 13.38 -23.31
CA PHE A 297 -34.86 12.41 -24.01
C PHE A 297 -35.97 11.88 -23.11
N GLN A 298 -37.18 11.79 -23.67
CA GLN A 298 -38.37 11.17 -23.06
C GLN A 298 -38.80 9.90 -23.80
N GLU A 299 -38.05 9.47 -24.83
CA GLU A 299 -38.42 8.36 -25.69
C GLU A 299 -37.90 7.02 -25.13
N ASP A 300 -38.73 5.97 -25.19
CA ASP A 300 -38.42 4.63 -24.70
C ASP A 300 -37.36 3.88 -25.56
N TYR A 301 -37.05 4.38 -26.75
CA TYR A 301 -36.12 3.74 -27.67
C TYR A 301 -35.01 4.67 -28.12
N ALA A 302 -33.79 4.14 -28.18
CA ALA A 302 -32.61 4.89 -28.60
C ALA A 302 -32.01 4.35 -29.91
N LYS A 303 -31.50 5.28 -30.72
CA LYS A 303 -30.64 5.03 -31.87
C LYS A 303 -29.18 5.12 -31.41
N LEU A 304 -28.37 4.10 -31.68
CA LEU A 304 -26.92 4.13 -31.50
C LEU A 304 -26.25 4.19 -32.87
N ALA A 305 -25.36 5.15 -33.08
CA ALA A 305 -24.56 5.26 -34.30
C ALA A 305 -23.07 5.39 -33.95
N LEU A 306 -22.25 4.61 -34.64
CA LEU A 306 -20.80 4.73 -34.67
C LEU A 306 -20.46 5.17 -36.09
N ASP A 307 -19.70 6.23 -36.24
CA ASP A 307 -19.28 6.71 -37.56
C ASP A 307 -17.76 6.83 -37.62
N ASP A 308 -17.15 6.16 -38.59
CA ASP A 308 -15.71 6.14 -38.87
C ASP A 308 -14.83 5.92 -37.63
N ILE A 309 -15.16 4.89 -36.85
CA ILE A 309 -14.48 4.62 -35.58
C ILE A 309 -13.12 3.95 -35.79
N HIS A 310 -12.07 4.67 -35.39
CA HIS A 310 -10.71 4.19 -35.25
C HIS A 310 -10.40 3.95 -33.76
N PHE A 311 -9.88 2.76 -33.44
CA PHE A 311 -9.55 2.43 -32.05
C PHE A 311 -8.41 1.43 -31.90
N SER A 312 -7.52 1.76 -30.95
CA SER A 312 -6.45 0.88 -30.47
C SER A 312 -6.41 0.89 -28.93
N TYR A 313 -6.24 -0.27 -28.29
CA TYR A 313 -6.08 -0.32 -26.83
C TYR A 313 -4.74 0.32 -26.41
N SER A 314 -4.75 1.16 -25.38
CA SER A 314 -3.54 1.82 -24.86
C SER A 314 -2.46 0.83 -24.40
N SER A 315 -2.86 -0.35 -23.94
CA SER A 315 -1.95 -1.43 -23.58
C SER A 315 -1.19 -2.04 -24.77
N ARG A 316 -1.67 -1.81 -26.02
CA ARG A 316 -1.11 -2.35 -27.28
C ARG A 316 -1.24 -1.33 -28.43
N PRO A 317 -0.54 -0.18 -28.37
CA PRO A 317 -0.74 0.93 -29.31
C PRO A 317 -0.35 0.59 -30.77
N GLY A 318 0.45 -0.45 -30.99
CA GLY A 318 0.84 -0.89 -32.34
C GLY A 318 -0.20 -1.76 -33.06
N VAL A 319 -1.36 -2.04 -32.44
CA VAL A 319 -2.38 -2.93 -32.99
C VAL A 319 -3.71 -2.19 -33.10
N VAL A 320 -4.05 -1.81 -34.33
CA VAL A 320 -5.36 -1.23 -34.66
C VAL A 320 -6.42 -2.32 -34.58
N VAL A 321 -7.45 -2.11 -33.76
CA VAL A 321 -8.54 -3.08 -33.55
C VAL A 321 -9.73 -2.76 -34.44
N LEU A 322 -10.12 -1.49 -34.51
CA LEU A 322 -11.18 -1.00 -35.39
C LEU A 322 -10.56 0.00 -36.37
N PRO A 323 -10.44 -0.33 -37.67
CA PRO A 323 -9.87 0.57 -38.67
C PRO A 323 -10.98 1.29 -39.47
N GLY A 324 -11.72 2.21 -38.83
CA GLY A 324 -12.78 3.01 -39.49
C GLY A 324 -14.12 2.27 -39.58
N LEU A 325 -14.71 1.94 -38.44
CA LEU A 325 -16.01 1.25 -38.36
C LEU A 325 -17.18 2.24 -38.35
N SER A 326 -18.05 2.17 -39.37
CA SER A 326 -19.38 2.81 -39.34
C SER A 326 -20.51 1.79 -39.17
N LEU A 327 -21.40 2.06 -38.23
CA LEU A 327 -22.46 1.16 -37.77
C LEU A 327 -23.65 1.99 -37.27
N THR A 328 -24.88 1.60 -37.57
CA THR A 328 -26.07 2.21 -36.95
C THR A 328 -27.08 1.15 -36.52
N VAL A 329 -27.49 1.20 -35.25
CA VAL A 329 -28.57 0.40 -34.66
C VAL A 329 -29.82 1.26 -34.59
N LYS A 330 -30.89 0.82 -35.28
CA LYS A 330 -32.18 1.52 -35.28
C LYS A 330 -32.98 1.17 -34.01
N PRO A 331 -33.79 2.11 -33.50
CA PRO A 331 -34.74 1.86 -32.41
C PRO A 331 -35.56 0.57 -32.61
N GLY A 332 -35.63 -0.26 -31.57
CA GLY A 332 -36.43 -1.50 -31.56
C GLY A 332 -35.94 -2.61 -32.50
N LYS A 333 -34.73 -2.49 -33.07
CA LYS A 333 -34.13 -3.52 -33.93
C LYS A 333 -32.94 -4.18 -33.24
N THR A 334 -32.82 -5.49 -33.42
CA THR A 334 -31.66 -6.27 -32.98
C THR A 334 -30.61 -6.29 -34.06
N LEU A 335 -29.36 -5.97 -33.70
CA LEU A 335 -28.21 -6.13 -34.58
C LEU A 335 -27.39 -7.36 -34.16
N GLY A 336 -27.14 -8.27 -35.10
CA GLY A 336 -26.19 -9.37 -34.93
C GLY A 336 -24.83 -9.02 -35.50
N ILE A 337 -23.78 -9.07 -34.69
CA ILE A 337 -22.39 -8.85 -35.13
C ILE A 337 -21.69 -10.21 -35.21
N VAL A 338 -21.30 -10.62 -36.41
CA VAL A 338 -20.59 -11.89 -36.67
C VAL A 338 -19.21 -11.63 -37.23
N GLY A 339 -18.24 -12.47 -36.87
CA GLY A 339 -16.88 -12.35 -37.35
C GLY A 339 -15.92 -13.27 -36.61
N PRO A 340 -14.70 -13.48 -37.15
CA PRO A 340 -13.69 -14.33 -36.54
C PRO A 340 -13.28 -13.84 -35.15
N SER A 341 -12.72 -14.72 -34.31
CA SER A 341 -12.18 -14.30 -33.02
C SER A 341 -11.14 -13.18 -33.21
N GLY A 342 -11.17 -12.16 -32.34
CA GLY A 342 -10.29 -10.99 -32.44
C GLY A 342 -10.74 -9.89 -33.42
N SER A 343 -11.88 -10.03 -34.12
CA SER A 343 -12.38 -9.01 -35.06
C SER A 343 -12.96 -7.72 -34.41
N GLY A 344 -12.69 -7.48 -33.13
CA GLY A 344 -13.18 -6.27 -32.42
C GLY A 344 -14.64 -6.28 -31.94
N LYS A 345 -15.35 -7.42 -32.00
CA LYS A 345 -16.78 -7.51 -31.61
C LYS A 345 -17.06 -6.98 -30.19
N SER A 346 -16.32 -7.47 -29.19
CA SER A 346 -16.47 -7.02 -27.81
C SER A 346 -16.02 -5.56 -27.64
N THR A 347 -15.05 -5.12 -28.43
CA THR A 347 -14.57 -3.73 -28.42
C THR A 347 -15.67 -2.75 -28.82
N ILE A 348 -16.55 -3.11 -29.76
CA ILE A 348 -17.71 -2.28 -30.14
C ILE A 348 -18.62 -2.04 -28.93
N LEU A 349 -18.88 -3.10 -28.13
CA LEU A 349 -19.67 -2.98 -26.90
C LEU A 349 -18.96 -2.12 -25.85
N SER A 350 -17.65 -2.31 -25.67
CA SER A 350 -16.85 -1.52 -24.73
C SER A 350 -16.82 -0.03 -25.08
N LEU A 351 -16.81 0.32 -26.36
CA LEU A 351 -16.89 1.72 -26.83
C LEU A 351 -18.30 2.29 -26.69
N ALA A 352 -19.34 1.50 -26.93
CA ALA A 352 -20.73 1.93 -26.74
C ALA A 352 -21.03 2.24 -25.26
N GLU A 353 -20.54 1.41 -24.33
CA GLU A 353 -20.60 1.63 -22.87
C GLU A 353 -19.60 2.68 -22.36
N ARG A 354 -18.79 3.23 -23.27
CA ARG A 354 -17.74 4.21 -23.00
C ARG A 354 -16.79 3.76 -21.89
N PHE A 355 -16.38 2.49 -21.92
CA PHE A 355 -15.24 2.01 -21.12
C PHE A 355 -13.91 2.52 -21.67
N TYR A 356 -13.88 2.82 -22.96
CA TYR A 356 -12.79 3.48 -23.68
C TYR A 356 -13.39 4.60 -24.54
N ASP A 357 -12.61 5.64 -24.78
CA ASP A 357 -12.90 6.62 -25.83
C ASP A 357 -12.14 6.19 -27.12
N PRO A 358 -12.68 6.49 -28.33
CA PRO A 358 -12.00 6.20 -29.59
C PRO A 358 -10.70 7.02 -29.76
N ASP A 359 -9.89 6.70 -30.77
CA ASP A 359 -8.65 7.42 -31.04
C ASP A 359 -8.95 8.92 -31.31
N PRO A 360 -8.07 9.89 -30.97
CA PRO A 360 -8.40 11.32 -31.01
C PRO A 360 -8.84 11.86 -32.38
N ASP A 361 -8.34 11.28 -33.47
CA ASP A 361 -8.67 11.65 -34.86
C ASP A 361 -9.76 10.74 -35.48
N SER A 362 -10.40 9.91 -34.66
CA SER A 362 -11.51 9.05 -35.05
C SER A 362 -12.80 9.85 -35.29
N GLY A 363 -13.76 9.25 -36.01
CA GLY A 363 -15.12 9.74 -36.02
C GLY A 363 -15.84 9.59 -34.67
N THR A 364 -17.17 9.64 -34.66
CA THR A 364 -17.94 9.87 -33.43
C THR A 364 -18.90 8.73 -33.09
N ILE A 365 -19.18 8.58 -31.79
CA ILE A 365 -20.21 7.68 -31.28
C ILE A 365 -21.38 8.54 -30.79
N GLU A 366 -22.57 8.27 -31.29
CA GLU A 366 -23.77 9.05 -31.03
C GLU A 366 -24.89 8.19 -30.45
N PHE A 367 -25.54 8.72 -29.43
CA PHE A 367 -26.77 8.21 -28.86
C PHE A 367 -27.90 9.22 -29.16
N ASN A 368 -28.90 8.80 -29.93
CA ASN A 368 -29.97 9.66 -30.47
C ASN A 368 -29.45 10.91 -31.22
N ASN A 369 -28.41 10.71 -32.06
CA ASN A 369 -27.74 11.76 -32.84
C ASN A 369 -27.04 12.84 -31.97
N ILE A 370 -26.71 12.50 -30.72
CA ILE A 370 -25.91 13.33 -29.83
C ILE A 370 -24.67 12.53 -29.44
N ASN A 371 -23.51 13.16 -29.59
CA ASN A 371 -22.24 12.54 -29.23
C ASN A 371 -22.24 12.08 -27.76
N ILE A 372 -21.82 10.84 -27.48
CA ILE A 372 -21.85 10.29 -26.13
C ILE A 372 -20.91 11.01 -25.14
N ASN A 373 -19.94 11.76 -25.64
CA ASN A 373 -18.93 12.44 -24.84
C ASN A 373 -19.50 13.55 -23.96
N ILE A 374 -20.65 14.13 -24.34
CA ILE A 374 -21.29 15.20 -23.57
C ILE A 374 -22.15 14.70 -22.41
N PHE A 375 -22.48 13.41 -22.38
CA PHE A 375 -23.34 12.85 -21.35
C PHE A 375 -22.57 12.54 -20.08
N GLU A 376 -23.27 12.62 -18.96
CA GLU A 376 -22.77 12.03 -17.73
C GLU A 376 -22.70 10.50 -17.90
N ILE A 377 -21.53 9.91 -17.62
CA ILE A 377 -21.30 8.47 -17.81
C ILE A 377 -22.31 7.63 -17.02
N SER A 378 -22.64 8.06 -15.79
CA SER A 378 -23.60 7.32 -14.96
C SER A 378 -25.00 7.30 -15.60
N SER A 379 -25.39 8.39 -16.25
CA SER A 379 -26.67 8.50 -16.97
C SER A 379 -26.67 7.67 -18.26
N LEU A 380 -25.56 7.69 -19.02
CA LEU A 380 -25.37 6.85 -20.22
C LEU A 380 -25.53 5.36 -19.90
N ARG A 381 -24.78 4.88 -18.89
CA ARG A 381 -24.79 3.45 -18.53
C ARG A 381 -26.10 3.00 -17.88
N ARG A 382 -26.90 3.90 -17.31
CA ARG A 382 -28.27 3.56 -16.83
C ARG A 382 -29.23 3.23 -17.97
N GLN A 383 -28.97 3.71 -19.18
CA GLN A 383 -29.79 3.43 -20.37
C GLN A 383 -29.33 2.19 -21.13
N MET A 384 -28.25 1.54 -20.67
CA MET A 384 -27.67 0.37 -21.30
C MET A 384 -27.65 -0.80 -20.31
N SER A 385 -27.69 -2.02 -20.84
CA SER A 385 -27.59 -3.23 -20.03
C SER A 385 -26.61 -4.18 -20.71
N LEU A 386 -25.53 -4.48 -20.00
CA LEU A 386 -24.45 -5.32 -20.49
C LEU A 386 -24.52 -6.69 -19.81
N VAL A 387 -24.65 -7.74 -20.61
CA VAL A 387 -24.47 -9.13 -20.16
C VAL A 387 -23.07 -9.58 -20.59
N PRO A 388 -22.10 -9.67 -19.65
CA PRO A 388 -20.74 -10.05 -19.99
C PRO A 388 -20.66 -11.52 -20.44
N GLN A 389 -19.62 -11.85 -21.21
CA GLN A 389 -19.38 -13.22 -21.67
C GLN A 389 -19.16 -14.18 -20.49
N ASP A 390 -18.35 -13.76 -19.51
CA ASP A 390 -18.09 -14.50 -18.28
C ASP A 390 -18.83 -13.84 -17.11
N PRO A 391 -19.94 -14.43 -16.64
CA PRO A 391 -20.80 -13.82 -15.64
C PRO A 391 -20.11 -13.76 -14.26
N VAL A 392 -20.07 -12.58 -13.64
CA VAL A 392 -19.55 -12.40 -12.28
C VAL A 392 -20.66 -11.91 -11.36
N LEU A 393 -20.99 -12.72 -10.35
CA LEU A 393 -21.86 -12.32 -9.24
C LEU A 393 -21.03 -11.99 -8.01
N PHE A 394 -21.46 -10.97 -7.28
CA PHE A 394 -20.86 -10.59 -6.00
C PHE A 394 -21.23 -11.59 -4.91
N ASP A 395 -20.37 -11.70 -3.89
CA ASP A 395 -20.59 -12.56 -2.74
C ASP A 395 -21.62 -11.94 -1.77
N MET A 396 -22.85 -11.88 -2.25
CA MET A 396 -24.04 -11.41 -1.54
C MET A 396 -25.21 -12.34 -1.87
N SER A 397 -26.40 -12.02 -1.39
CA SER A 397 -27.57 -12.82 -1.72
C SER A 397 -27.96 -12.70 -3.19
N ILE A 398 -28.74 -13.66 -3.70
CA ILE A 398 -29.32 -13.57 -5.05
C ILE A 398 -30.19 -12.31 -5.19
N SER A 399 -31.01 -11.94 -4.19
CA SER A 399 -31.74 -10.66 -4.23
C SER A 399 -30.82 -9.49 -4.40
N ASP A 400 -29.75 -9.47 -3.60
CA ASP A 400 -28.93 -8.27 -3.50
C ASP A 400 -28.15 -8.09 -4.80
N ASN A 401 -27.76 -9.18 -5.46
CA ASN A 401 -27.22 -9.14 -6.82
C ASN A 401 -28.24 -8.59 -7.84
N ILE A 402 -29.52 -9.02 -7.78
CA ILE A 402 -30.57 -8.48 -8.67
C ILE A 402 -30.80 -6.99 -8.39
N ARG A 403 -30.91 -6.61 -7.12
CA ARG A 403 -31.04 -5.20 -6.68
C ARG A 403 -29.84 -4.36 -7.09
N TYR A 404 -28.65 -4.97 -7.16
CA TYR A 404 -27.42 -4.30 -7.56
C TYR A 404 -27.54 -3.67 -8.96
N GLY A 405 -28.29 -4.31 -9.87
CA GLY A 405 -28.55 -3.79 -11.22
C GLY A 405 -29.40 -2.51 -11.26
N ALA A 406 -30.10 -2.18 -10.17
CA ALA A 406 -31.01 -1.05 -10.12
C ALA A 406 -30.77 -0.11 -8.91
N LEU A 407 -29.54 -0.04 -8.40
CA LEU A 407 -29.16 0.79 -7.23
C LEU A 407 -29.48 2.29 -7.36
N PHE A 408 -29.81 2.78 -8.55
CA PHE A 408 -30.31 4.14 -8.75
C PHE A 408 -31.76 4.34 -8.27
N ARG A 409 -32.48 3.25 -7.95
CA ARG A 409 -33.81 3.25 -7.31
C ARG A 409 -33.65 2.81 -5.85
N ASN A 410 -34.19 3.59 -4.93
CA ASN A 410 -34.13 3.28 -3.49
C ASN A 410 -35.26 2.32 -3.04
N ASP A 411 -36.30 2.16 -3.85
CA ASP A 411 -37.57 1.53 -3.45
C ASP A 411 -37.82 0.20 -4.19
N ILE A 412 -36.81 -0.66 -4.31
CA ILE A 412 -36.96 -1.97 -4.97
C ILE A 412 -37.61 -2.97 -4.00
N THR A 413 -38.86 -3.34 -4.29
CA THR A 413 -39.63 -4.28 -3.47
C THR A 413 -39.20 -5.73 -3.71
N GLU A 414 -39.48 -6.61 -2.76
CA GLU A 414 -39.23 -8.06 -2.94
C GLU A 414 -40.07 -8.63 -4.09
N ASP A 415 -41.29 -8.13 -4.28
CA ASP A 415 -42.20 -8.58 -5.34
C ASP A 415 -41.65 -8.26 -6.74
N GLU A 416 -41.06 -7.07 -6.94
CA GLU A 416 -40.36 -6.72 -8.17
C GLU A 416 -39.16 -7.64 -8.44
N VAL A 417 -38.39 -7.99 -7.41
CA VAL A 417 -37.26 -8.93 -7.55
C VAL A 417 -37.75 -10.31 -7.99
N ILE A 418 -38.87 -10.78 -7.44
CA ILE A 418 -39.51 -12.05 -7.83
C ILE A 418 -40.02 -11.99 -9.27
N GLU A 419 -40.63 -10.87 -9.67
CA GLU A 419 -41.13 -10.67 -11.03
C GLU A 419 -39.99 -10.72 -12.05
N VAL A 420 -38.90 -9.98 -11.81
CA VAL A 420 -37.70 -10.02 -12.66
C VAL A 420 -37.12 -11.44 -12.73
N ALA A 421 -37.04 -12.14 -11.60
CA ALA A 421 -36.58 -13.52 -11.56
C ALA A 421 -37.47 -14.49 -12.37
N LYS A 422 -38.77 -14.20 -12.49
CA LYS A 422 -39.68 -14.98 -13.35
C LYS A 422 -39.46 -14.66 -14.83
N VAL A 423 -39.30 -13.38 -15.17
CA VAL A 423 -39.02 -12.94 -16.55
C VAL A 423 -37.70 -13.50 -17.06
N ALA A 424 -36.65 -13.49 -16.24
CA ALA A 424 -35.34 -14.08 -16.54
C ALA A 424 -35.35 -15.63 -16.50
N ASN A 425 -36.49 -16.25 -16.18
CA ASN A 425 -36.67 -17.70 -16.12
C ASN A 425 -35.69 -18.40 -15.16
N ILE A 426 -35.48 -17.79 -13.99
CA ILE A 426 -34.63 -18.30 -12.89
C ILE A 426 -35.43 -18.61 -11.62
N HIS A 427 -36.64 -18.08 -11.48
CA HIS A 427 -37.44 -18.21 -10.26
C HIS A 427 -37.65 -19.67 -9.83
N GLU A 428 -38.09 -20.55 -10.74
CA GLU A 428 -38.30 -21.98 -10.43
C GLU A 428 -37.02 -22.68 -9.96
N PHE A 429 -35.88 -22.31 -10.57
CA PHE A 429 -34.58 -22.84 -10.19
C PHE A 429 -34.19 -22.39 -8.77
N ILE A 430 -34.33 -21.11 -8.46
CA ILE A 430 -34.05 -20.58 -7.12
C ILE A 430 -34.94 -21.30 -6.07
N MET A 431 -36.21 -21.54 -6.39
CA MET A 431 -37.15 -22.29 -5.53
C MET A 431 -36.77 -23.75 -5.33
N SER A 432 -36.02 -24.35 -6.27
CA SER A 432 -35.57 -25.76 -6.18
C SER A 432 -34.36 -25.97 -5.26
N LEU A 433 -33.71 -24.90 -4.78
CA LEU A 433 -32.50 -24.98 -3.95
C LEU A 433 -32.84 -25.35 -2.48
N PRO A 434 -32.02 -26.20 -1.82
CA PRO A 434 -32.19 -26.50 -0.41
C PRO A 434 -31.95 -25.24 0.46
N HIS A 435 -32.80 -25.03 1.47
CA HIS A 435 -32.90 -23.81 2.32
C HIS A 435 -33.63 -22.60 1.68
N ALA A 436 -34.82 -22.87 1.12
CA ALA A 436 -35.71 -21.92 0.45
C ALA A 436 -36.38 -20.87 1.37
N THR A 437 -35.60 -19.92 1.91
CA THR A 437 -35.99 -18.50 1.79
C THR A 437 -35.17 -17.94 0.64
N PRO A 438 -35.61 -18.18 -0.61
CA PRO A 438 -34.75 -18.48 -1.76
C PRO A 438 -33.87 -17.31 -2.20
N ILE A 439 -34.25 -16.11 -1.81
CA ILE A 439 -33.68 -14.87 -2.33
C ILE A 439 -32.48 -14.40 -1.49
N ARG A 440 -32.33 -14.88 -0.25
CA ARG A 440 -31.21 -14.56 0.67
C ARG A 440 -29.99 -15.48 0.54
N LEU A 441 -29.99 -16.42 -0.41
CA LEU A 441 -28.94 -17.41 -0.57
C LEU A 441 -27.65 -16.75 -1.09
N ILE A 442 -26.55 -16.90 -0.36
CA ILE A 442 -25.27 -16.26 -0.66
C ILE A 442 -24.56 -16.99 -1.81
N VAL A 443 -24.13 -16.23 -2.83
CA VAL A 443 -23.53 -16.77 -4.07
C VAL A 443 -22.32 -17.67 -3.84
N SER A 444 -21.45 -17.38 -2.86
CA SER A 444 -20.29 -18.25 -2.54
C SER A 444 -20.66 -19.68 -2.21
N HIS A 445 -21.86 -19.93 -1.67
CA HIS A 445 -22.33 -21.27 -1.34
C HIS A 445 -22.68 -22.10 -2.60
N TYR A 446 -22.72 -21.48 -3.78
CA TYR A 446 -23.10 -22.11 -5.05
C TYR A 446 -21.96 -22.19 -6.08
N ARG A 447 -20.83 -21.49 -5.86
CA ARG A 447 -19.67 -21.45 -6.81
C ARG A 447 -18.98 -22.80 -7.08
N GLY A 448 -19.46 -23.91 -6.51
CA GLY A 448 -18.91 -25.27 -6.72
C GLY A 448 -19.86 -26.29 -7.37
N GLY A 449 -21.06 -25.90 -7.80
CA GLY A 449 -22.04 -26.83 -8.38
C GLY A 449 -21.78 -27.12 -9.87
N PRO A 450 -21.98 -28.38 -10.35
CA PRO A 450 -21.69 -28.79 -11.74
C PRO A 450 -22.55 -28.08 -12.81
N ASP A 451 -23.65 -27.44 -12.43
CA ASP A 451 -24.56 -26.70 -13.33
C ASP A 451 -24.51 -25.17 -13.15
N ALA A 452 -23.53 -24.65 -12.39
CA ALA A 452 -23.53 -23.25 -12.00
C ALA A 452 -23.35 -22.29 -13.19
N GLY A 453 -22.48 -22.58 -14.17
CA GLY A 453 -22.11 -21.62 -15.22
C GLY A 453 -23.28 -21.14 -16.10
N GLY A 454 -24.04 -22.06 -16.69
CA GLY A 454 -25.18 -21.71 -17.56
C GLY A 454 -26.39 -21.16 -16.79
N ARG A 455 -26.51 -21.47 -15.50
CA ARG A 455 -27.60 -20.99 -14.64
C ARG A 455 -27.28 -19.64 -13.99
N LEU A 456 -26.01 -19.39 -13.67
CA LEU A 456 -25.48 -18.07 -13.28
C LEU A 456 -25.59 -17.06 -14.42
N TYR A 457 -25.46 -17.50 -15.68
CA TYR A 457 -25.66 -16.63 -16.84
C TYR A 457 -27.07 -16.04 -16.89
N LYS A 458 -28.10 -16.83 -16.55
CA LYS A 458 -29.49 -16.34 -16.48
C LYS A 458 -29.77 -15.40 -15.30
N LEU A 459 -28.92 -15.38 -14.28
CA LEU A 459 -29.01 -14.44 -13.16
C LEU A 459 -28.50 -13.04 -13.51
N LEU A 460 -27.77 -12.91 -14.62
CA LEU A 460 -27.29 -11.62 -15.14
C LEU A 460 -28.17 -11.03 -16.25
N VAL A 461 -29.05 -11.84 -16.84
CA VAL A 461 -30.12 -11.40 -17.75
C VAL A 461 -31.26 -10.88 -16.90
#